data_AF-A0A7X7KWV6-F1
#
_entry.id   AF-A0A7X7KWV6-F1
#
_cell.length_a   1.000
_cell.length_b   1.000
_cell.length_c   1.000
_cell.angle_alpha   90.00
_cell.angle_beta   90.00
_cell.angle_gamma   90.00
#
_symmetry.space_group_name_H-M   'P 1'
#
loop_
_entity.id
_entity.type
_entity.pdbx_description
1 polymer ?
#
loop_
_entity_poly.entity_id
_entity_poly.type
_entity_poly.pdbx_seq_one_letter_code
_entity_poly.pdbx_strand_id
1 'polypeptide(L)'
;MNRTKFIMAGALAVFIALLVLGSVHLLKSQAAAREARDRRDAALDTLRTLYAAKPFPSVENAGRMREHVERLEQMRAVMTNALSARDVPPVALSPSRFIQELQAAIRDRLQAKAPIVEGVRAVPDGFAFGFERYLTAGAPMPREQDVPRLAQQLGMIERLVDEVYGAQIGALRRIVRDEFDAGAAPAEADAPRAGGRLRARRDSGAGARPDTAAKSAFYRAQHFTLEVAGRQAAIGDLLNRLAAMPMFVVVTDVDIRKAGDDLRAPQAASPVAAAAAAPGLVAATAGTPGAPAAAEEKISTRPPSQRLVSGVEIDPPVQARIEIEIFNFAKEGV
;
A
#
# COMPACT_ATOMS: atom_id res chain seq x y z
N MET A 1 77.07 -6.57 78.07
CA MET A 1 77.33 -7.03 76.68
C MET A 1 76.08 -7.41 75.87
N ASN A 2 74.85 -7.25 76.41
CA ASN A 2 73.63 -7.71 75.74
C ASN A 2 72.86 -6.59 74.99
N ARG A 3 72.94 -5.33 75.45
CA ARG A 3 72.20 -4.20 74.84
C ARG A 3 72.64 -3.88 73.40
N THR A 4 73.94 -3.94 73.10
CA THR A 4 74.47 -3.72 71.74
C THR A 4 74.05 -4.81 70.75
N LYS A 5 73.92 -6.07 71.19
CA LYS A 5 73.42 -7.17 70.35
C LYS A 5 71.93 -7.01 70.02
N PHE A 6 71.12 -6.54 70.97
CA PHE A 6 69.69 -6.24 70.71
C PHE A 6 69.50 -5.05 69.78
N ILE A 7 70.32 -4.00 69.90
CA ILE A 7 70.27 -2.84 68.99
C ILE A 7 70.71 -3.23 67.57
N MET A 8 71.80 -4.01 67.42
CA MET A 8 72.23 -4.55 66.13
C MET A 8 71.18 -5.47 65.49
N ALA A 9 70.56 -6.37 66.26
CA ALA A 9 69.51 -7.25 65.76
C ALA A 9 68.25 -6.47 65.33
N GLY A 10 67.87 -5.43 66.09
CA GLY A 10 66.76 -4.54 65.72
C GLY A 10 67.05 -3.74 64.45
N ALA A 11 68.26 -3.19 64.31
CA ALA A 11 68.68 -2.47 63.10
C ALA A 11 68.72 -3.39 61.86
N LEU A 12 69.19 -4.62 62.01
CA LEU A 12 69.19 -5.62 60.93
C LEU A 12 67.76 -6.01 60.52
N ALA A 13 66.85 -6.19 61.48
CA ALA A 13 65.45 -6.49 61.19
C ALA A 13 64.75 -5.35 60.43
N VAL A 14 65.00 -4.09 60.83
CA VAL A 14 64.48 -2.90 60.12
C VAL A 14 65.07 -2.79 58.72
N PHE A 15 66.36 -3.07 58.55
CA PHE A 15 67.01 -3.06 57.24
C PHE A 15 66.42 -4.13 56.30
N ILE A 16 66.22 -5.36 56.80
CA ILE A 16 65.57 -6.44 56.03
C ILE A 16 64.13 -6.06 55.68
N ALA A 17 63.37 -5.49 56.62
CA ALA A 17 62.01 -5.03 56.36
C ALA A 17 61.97 -3.96 55.26
N LEU A 18 62.88 -2.99 55.28
CA LEU A 18 62.97 -1.95 54.24
C LEU A 18 63.34 -2.54 52.87
N LEU A 19 64.23 -3.55 52.81
CA LEU A 19 64.54 -4.26 51.57
C LEU A 19 63.35 -5.04 51.02
N VAL A 20 62.55 -5.68 51.88
CA VAL A 20 61.33 -6.40 51.49
C VAL A 20 60.26 -5.42 50.99
N LEU A 21 60.03 -4.31 51.69
CA LEU A 21 59.08 -3.29 51.23
C LEU A 21 59.54 -2.64 49.92
N GLY A 22 60.83 -2.33 49.79
CA GLY A 22 61.42 -1.77 48.57
C GLY A 22 61.31 -2.72 47.37
N SER A 23 61.57 -4.01 47.57
CA SER A 23 61.42 -5.02 46.52
C SER A 23 59.96 -5.24 46.12
N VAL A 24 59.02 -5.26 47.07
CA VAL A 24 57.57 -5.33 46.76
C VAL A 24 57.10 -4.09 46.01
N HIS A 25 57.54 -2.89 46.39
CA HIS A 25 57.20 -1.66 45.66
C HIS A 25 57.76 -1.69 44.24
N LEU A 26 59.01 -2.13 44.05
CA LEU A 26 59.61 -2.24 42.73
C LEU A 26 58.90 -3.26 41.83
N LEU A 27 58.48 -4.41 42.40
CA LEU A 27 57.71 -5.41 41.67
C LEU A 27 56.33 -4.87 41.27
N LYS A 28 55.64 -4.15 42.16
CA LYS A 28 54.35 -3.52 41.86
C LYS A 28 54.47 -2.41 40.82
N SER A 29 55.50 -1.58 40.90
CA SER A 29 55.72 -0.51 39.92
C SER A 29 56.12 -1.06 38.56
N GLN A 30 56.90 -2.14 38.51
CA GLN A 30 57.19 -2.85 37.26
C GLN A 30 55.93 -3.51 36.67
N ALA A 31 55.08 -4.12 37.49
CA ALA A 31 53.82 -4.69 37.04
C ALA A 31 52.89 -3.61 36.46
N ALA A 32 52.71 -2.49 37.17
CA ALA A 32 51.91 -1.36 36.70
C ALA A 32 52.49 -0.73 35.42
N ALA A 33 53.82 -0.65 35.30
CA ALA A 33 54.49 -0.16 34.10
C ALA A 33 54.34 -1.12 32.91
N ARG A 34 54.33 -2.44 33.14
CA ARG A 34 54.04 -3.44 32.09
C ARG A 34 52.60 -3.32 31.63
N GLU A 35 51.65 -3.27 32.55
CA GLU A 35 50.23 -3.12 32.23
C GLU A 35 49.94 -1.82 31.47
N ALA A 36 50.58 -0.71 31.85
CA ALA A 36 50.46 0.56 31.11
C ALA A 36 51.03 0.47 29.68
N ARG A 37 52.13 -0.28 29.49
CA ARG A 37 52.71 -0.54 28.15
C ARG A 37 51.79 -1.43 27.32
N ASP A 38 51.28 -2.50 27.90
CA ASP A 38 50.38 -3.43 27.21
C ASP A 38 49.09 -2.72 26.76
N ARG A 39 48.51 -1.85 27.61
CA ARG A 39 47.36 -1.02 27.23
C ARG A 39 47.68 -0.03 26.12
N ARG A 40 48.86 0.60 26.17
CA ARG A 40 49.32 1.51 25.11
C ARG A 40 49.46 0.75 23.78
N ASP A 41 50.08 -0.42 23.82
CA ASP A 41 50.37 -1.21 22.63
C ASP A 41 49.06 -1.77 22.03
N ALA A 42 48.13 -2.25 22.86
CA ALA A 42 46.79 -2.65 22.43
C ALA A 42 46.00 -1.48 21.80
N ALA A 43 46.08 -0.27 22.38
CA ALA A 43 45.45 0.92 21.81
C ALA A 43 46.09 1.31 20.46
N LEU A 44 47.42 1.21 20.33
CA LEU A 44 48.13 1.45 19.08
C LEU A 44 47.79 0.43 18.01
N ASP A 45 47.66 -0.85 18.36
CA ASP A 45 47.29 -1.90 17.41
C ASP A 45 45.82 -1.75 16.97
N THR A 46 44.92 -1.35 17.88
CA THR A 46 43.55 -0.99 17.53
C THR A 46 43.53 0.18 16.55
N LEU A 47 44.30 1.23 16.82
CA LEU A 47 44.44 2.39 15.94
C LEU A 47 44.97 1.97 14.56
N ARG A 48 46.05 1.20 14.51
CA ARG A 48 46.64 0.69 13.26
C ARG A 48 45.63 -0.14 12.46
N THR A 49 44.86 -0.99 13.13
CA THR A 49 43.82 -1.81 12.50
C THR A 49 42.73 -0.94 11.89
N LEU A 50 42.26 0.09 12.61
CA LEU A 50 41.27 1.05 12.10
C LEU A 50 41.78 1.86 10.91
N TYR A 51 43.04 2.31 10.93
CA TYR A 51 43.64 3.00 9.78
C TYR A 51 43.90 2.06 8.58
N ALA A 52 44.26 0.80 8.83
CA ALA A 52 44.44 -0.21 7.80
C ALA A 52 43.11 -0.65 7.17
N ALA A 53 42.01 -0.63 7.94
CA ALA A 53 40.68 -0.97 7.48
C ALA A 53 40.09 0.01 6.43
N LYS A 54 40.77 1.14 6.15
CA LYS A 54 40.34 2.18 5.19
C LYS A 54 38.83 2.50 5.31
N PRO A 55 38.35 2.93 6.48
CA PRO A 55 36.92 3.13 6.74
C PRO A 55 36.31 4.31 5.96
N PHE A 56 37.14 5.14 5.31
CA PHE A 56 36.69 6.28 4.52
C PHE A 56 36.49 5.87 3.05
N PRO A 57 35.49 6.44 2.36
CA PRO A 57 35.26 6.14 0.94
C PRO A 57 36.53 6.45 0.14
N SER A 58 37.07 5.45 -0.55
CA SER A 58 38.11 5.68 -1.55
C SER A 58 37.53 6.54 -2.67
N VAL A 59 38.37 7.32 -3.35
CA VAL A 59 37.95 8.11 -4.53
C VAL A 59 37.27 7.22 -5.58
N GLU A 60 37.73 5.98 -5.71
CA GLU A 60 37.13 4.96 -6.56
C GLU A 60 35.73 4.55 -6.09
N ASN A 61 35.53 4.26 -4.80
CA ASN A 61 34.21 3.93 -4.25
C ASN A 61 33.25 5.11 -4.38
N ALA A 62 33.72 6.34 -4.16
CA ALA A 62 32.94 7.54 -4.37
C ALA A 62 32.58 7.75 -5.86
N GLY A 63 33.43 7.30 -6.79
CA GLY A 63 33.13 7.26 -8.23
C GLY A 63 32.02 6.24 -8.55
N ARG A 64 32.17 5.00 -8.08
CA ARG A 64 31.17 3.94 -8.27
C ARG A 64 29.81 4.29 -7.67
N MET A 65 29.79 4.92 -6.49
CA MET A 65 28.54 5.39 -5.88
C MET A 65 27.85 6.48 -6.70
N ARG A 66 28.61 7.39 -7.34
CA ARG A 66 28.04 8.39 -8.26
C ARG A 66 27.42 7.74 -9.48
N GLU A 67 28.12 6.79 -10.10
CA GLU A 67 27.58 6.01 -11.22
C GLU A 67 26.31 5.25 -10.83
N HIS A 68 26.26 4.67 -9.63
CA HIS A 68 25.06 4.00 -9.13
C HIS A 68 23.89 4.97 -8.93
N VAL A 69 24.14 6.17 -8.39
CA VAL A 69 23.11 7.20 -8.24
C VAL A 69 22.58 7.64 -9.61
N GLU A 70 23.47 7.94 -10.56
CA GLU A 70 23.08 8.32 -11.92
C GLU A 70 22.24 7.22 -12.60
N ARG A 71 22.64 5.95 -12.42
CA ARG A 71 21.89 4.81 -12.96
C ARG A 71 20.52 4.67 -12.31
N LEU A 72 20.42 4.84 -10.99
CA LEU A 72 19.14 4.81 -10.28
C LEU A 72 18.23 5.96 -10.69
N GLU A 73 18.77 7.15 -10.92
CA GLU A 73 18.03 8.30 -11.41
C GLU A 73 17.51 8.06 -12.83
N GLN A 74 18.33 7.50 -13.72
CA GLN A 74 17.89 7.11 -15.07
C GLN A 74 16.79 6.04 -15.02
N MET A 75 16.97 5.00 -14.21
CA MET A 75 15.95 3.95 -14.03
C MET A 75 14.64 4.52 -13.49
N ARG A 76 14.72 5.43 -12.51
CA ARG A 76 13.56 6.15 -11.97
C ARG A 76 12.88 6.96 -13.07
N ALA A 77 13.61 7.80 -13.79
CA ALA A 77 13.05 8.64 -14.84
C ALA A 77 12.38 7.82 -15.94
N VAL A 78 12.98 6.71 -16.38
CA VAL A 78 12.38 5.78 -17.35
C VAL A 78 11.07 5.19 -16.82
N MET A 79 11.06 4.74 -15.56
CA MET A 79 9.86 4.15 -14.93
C MET A 79 8.75 5.18 -14.76
N THR A 80 9.05 6.35 -14.18
CA THR A 80 8.08 7.43 -13.97
C THR A 80 7.53 7.93 -15.31
N ASN A 81 8.36 8.05 -16.35
CA ASN A 81 7.91 8.46 -17.67
C ASN A 81 7.02 7.39 -18.33
N ALA A 82 7.34 6.10 -18.18
CA ALA A 82 6.49 5.02 -18.67
C ALA A 82 5.13 4.97 -17.96
N LEU A 83 5.09 5.27 -16.66
CA LEU A 83 3.85 5.35 -15.89
C LEU A 83 3.03 6.60 -16.25
N SER A 84 3.67 7.78 -16.32
CA SER A 84 3.00 9.05 -16.65
C SER A 84 2.40 9.08 -18.05
N ALA A 85 2.94 8.28 -18.99
CA ALA A 85 2.38 8.16 -20.35
C ALA A 85 0.95 7.62 -20.35
N ARG A 86 0.51 6.97 -19.26
CA ARG A 86 -0.83 6.39 -19.14
C ARG A 86 -1.77 7.25 -18.29
N ASP A 87 -1.33 8.42 -17.87
CA ASP A 87 -2.13 9.34 -17.06
C ASP A 87 -3.23 10.00 -17.89
N VAL A 88 -4.35 10.31 -17.21
CA VAL A 88 -5.36 11.20 -17.76
C VAL A 88 -4.86 12.63 -17.57
N PRO A 89 -4.65 13.41 -18.64
CA PRO A 89 -4.15 14.78 -18.51
C PRO A 89 -5.23 15.71 -17.93
N PRO A 90 -4.86 16.67 -17.05
CA PRO A 90 -5.79 17.72 -16.64
C PRO A 90 -6.10 18.64 -17.82
N VAL A 91 -7.38 18.96 -18.01
CA VAL A 91 -7.83 19.85 -19.09
C VAL A 91 -8.23 21.19 -18.50
N ALA A 92 -7.53 22.25 -18.89
CA ALA A 92 -7.89 23.60 -18.48
C ALA A 92 -9.17 24.05 -19.21
N LEU A 93 -10.29 24.06 -18.50
CA LEU A 93 -11.59 24.55 -18.98
C LEU A 93 -12.04 25.72 -18.11
N SER A 94 -12.92 26.56 -18.66
CA SER A 94 -13.67 27.50 -17.83
C SER A 94 -14.75 26.75 -17.03
N PRO A 95 -15.19 27.23 -15.85
CA PRO A 95 -16.22 26.57 -15.06
C PRO A 95 -17.49 26.26 -15.84
N SER A 96 -17.98 27.20 -16.65
CA SER A 96 -19.19 27.00 -17.48
C SER A 96 -18.98 25.93 -18.56
N ARG A 97 -17.80 25.89 -19.19
CA ARG A 97 -17.44 24.86 -20.18
C ARG A 97 -17.38 23.48 -19.52
N PHE A 98 -16.82 23.39 -18.31
CA PHE A 98 -16.79 22.14 -17.56
C PHE A 98 -18.20 21.62 -17.24
N ILE A 99 -19.13 22.47 -16.80
CA ILE A 99 -20.51 22.02 -16.54
C ILE A 99 -21.20 21.51 -17.81
N GLN A 100 -20.99 22.19 -18.95
CA GLN A 100 -21.52 21.72 -20.25
C GLN A 100 -20.93 20.36 -20.63
N GLU A 101 -19.62 20.20 -20.48
CA GLU A 101 -18.90 18.95 -20.75
C GLU A 101 -19.34 17.82 -19.81
N LEU A 102 -19.53 18.11 -18.52
CA LEU A 102 -20.03 17.17 -17.52
C LEU A 102 -21.43 16.66 -17.89
N GLN A 103 -22.36 17.57 -18.25
CA GLN A 103 -23.71 17.19 -18.65
C GLN A 103 -23.73 16.39 -19.96
N ALA A 104 -22.88 16.75 -20.92
CA ALA A 104 -22.72 16.02 -22.17
C ALA A 104 -22.13 14.62 -21.93
N ALA A 105 -21.06 14.52 -21.14
CA ALA A 105 -20.43 13.25 -20.78
C ALA A 105 -21.41 12.31 -20.07
N ILE A 106 -22.16 12.81 -19.07
CA ILE A 106 -23.14 11.99 -18.35
C ILE A 106 -24.22 11.46 -19.28
N ARG A 107 -24.82 12.32 -20.13
CA ARG A 107 -25.90 11.89 -21.03
C ARG A 107 -25.38 10.98 -22.15
N ASP A 108 -24.36 11.42 -22.87
CA ASP A 108 -23.98 10.85 -24.16
C ASP A 108 -22.97 9.71 -24.02
N ARG A 109 -22.10 9.74 -22.99
CA ARG A 109 -21.03 8.74 -22.81
C ARG A 109 -21.32 7.76 -21.70
N LEU A 110 -21.90 8.21 -20.59
CA LEU A 110 -22.13 7.35 -19.42
C LEU A 110 -23.51 6.70 -19.45
N GLN A 111 -24.58 7.48 -19.55
CA GLN A 111 -25.96 6.95 -19.50
C GLN A 111 -26.37 6.28 -20.80
N ALA A 112 -26.06 6.86 -21.97
CA ALA A 112 -26.44 6.28 -23.26
C ALA A 112 -25.76 4.94 -23.56
N LYS A 113 -24.54 4.71 -23.03
CA LYS A 113 -23.80 3.45 -23.20
C LYS A 113 -24.14 2.38 -22.16
N ALA A 114 -24.97 2.68 -21.16
CA ALA A 114 -25.26 1.76 -20.07
C ALA A 114 -25.89 0.46 -20.61
N PRO A 115 -25.26 -0.71 -20.42
CA PRO A 115 -25.79 -1.98 -20.92
C PRO A 115 -27.05 -2.38 -20.14
N ILE A 116 -27.90 -3.17 -20.78
CA ILE A 116 -29.02 -3.84 -20.14
C ILE A 116 -28.53 -5.23 -19.73
N VAL A 117 -28.43 -5.44 -18.43
CA VAL A 117 -28.03 -6.73 -17.84
C VAL A 117 -29.25 -7.27 -17.11
N GLU A 118 -29.67 -8.49 -17.44
CA GLU A 118 -30.84 -9.14 -16.81
C GLU A 118 -32.15 -8.33 -16.95
N GLY A 119 -32.29 -7.59 -18.05
CA GLY A 119 -33.48 -6.78 -18.32
C GLY A 119 -33.53 -5.45 -17.58
N VAL A 120 -32.52 -5.12 -16.77
CA VAL A 120 -32.39 -3.84 -16.07
C VAL A 120 -31.18 -3.08 -16.59
N ARG A 121 -31.30 -1.76 -16.75
CA ARG A 121 -30.16 -0.92 -17.10
C ARG A 121 -29.16 -0.92 -15.94
N ALA A 122 -27.89 -1.16 -16.25
CA ALA A 122 -26.85 -1.25 -15.24
C ALA A 122 -26.69 0.05 -14.42
N VAL A 123 -27.12 1.21 -14.94
CA VAL A 123 -27.09 2.49 -14.21
C VAL A 123 -28.50 3.05 -14.05
N PRO A 124 -28.89 3.50 -12.84
CA PRO A 124 -30.16 4.19 -12.62
C PRO A 124 -30.30 5.49 -13.41
N ASP A 125 -31.53 5.88 -13.72
CA ASP A 125 -31.80 7.18 -14.33
C ASP A 125 -31.42 8.33 -13.36
N GLY A 126 -30.81 9.39 -13.89
CA GLY A 126 -30.36 10.54 -13.09
C GLY A 126 -29.11 10.29 -12.24
N PHE A 127 -28.40 9.17 -12.45
CA PHE A 127 -27.15 8.89 -11.75
C PHE A 127 -26.09 9.96 -12.04
N ALA A 128 -25.48 10.49 -10.98
CA ALA A 128 -24.59 11.64 -11.03
C ALA A 128 -23.10 11.30 -11.06
N PHE A 129 -22.74 10.02 -10.95
CA PHE A 129 -21.35 9.53 -11.02
C PHE A 129 -20.37 10.26 -10.08
N GLY A 130 -20.80 10.66 -8.88
CA GLY A 130 -19.96 11.39 -7.93
C GLY A 130 -19.92 12.91 -8.14
N PHE A 131 -20.68 13.46 -9.10
CA PHE A 131 -20.80 14.90 -9.35
C PHE A 131 -22.15 15.48 -8.92
N GLU A 132 -22.79 14.87 -7.91
CA GLU A 132 -24.12 15.26 -7.39
C GLU A 132 -24.19 16.76 -7.10
N ARG A 133 -23.12 17.33 -6.54
CA ARG A 133 -22.99 18.75 -6.21
C ARG A 133 -23.21 19.70 -7.39
N TYR A 134 -22.84 19.30 -8.59
CA TYR A 134 -22.84 20.18 -9.77
C TYR A 134 -24.09 20.00 -10.66
N LEU A 135 -24.93 19.01 -10.35
CA LEU A 135 -26.10 18.66 -11.15
C LEU A 135 -27.43 19.07 -10.48
N THR A 136 -27.39 19.53 -9.24
CA THR A 136 -28.57 20.01 -8.50
C THR A 136 -29.05 21.38 -8.99
N ALA A 137 -30.34 21.64 -8.83
CA ALA A 137 -30.91 22.96 -9.12
C ALA A 137 -30.28 24.02 -8.20
N GLY A 138 -29.62 25.03 -8.79
CA GLY A 138 -28.86 26.03 -8.03
C GLY A 138 -27.44 25.61 -7.67
N ALA A 139 -26.89 24.60 -8.33
CA ALA A 139 -25.53 24.12 -8.10
C ALA A 139 -24.48 25.26 -8.17
N PRO A 140 -23.53 25.31 -7.22
CA PRO A 140 -22.46 26.29 -7.24
C PRO A 140 -21.52 26.03 -8.42
N MET A 141 -21.07 27.09 -9.07
CA MET A 141 -20.02 26.98 -10.09
C MET A 141 -18.71 26.47 -9.47
N PRO A 142 -18.01 25.53 -10.11
CA PRO A 142 -16.68 25.12 -9.67
C PRO A 142 -15.71 26.30 -9.66
N ARG A 143 -14.74 26.30 -8.73
CA ARG A 143 -13.67 27.30 -8.74
C ARG A 143 -12.76 27.04 -9.93
N GLU A 144 -12.27 28.10 -10.56
CA GLU A 144 -11.37 28.01 -11.72
C GLU A 144 -10.12 27.16 -11.44
N GLN A 145 -9.60 27.20 -10.21
CA GLN A 145 -8.44 26.41 -9.77
C GLN A 145 -8.73 24.90 -9.69
N ASP A 146 -9.99 24.53 -9.44
CA ASP A 146 -10.42 23.14 -9.24
C ASP A 146 -10.83 22.48 -10.57
N VAL A 147 -11.25 23.27 -11.57
CA VAL A 147 -11.75 22.77 -12.86
C VAL A 147 -10.80 21.79 -13.55
N PRO A 148 -9.48 22.05 -13.65
CA PRO A 148 -8.58 21.11 -14.33
C PRO A 148 -8.55 19.72 -13.67
N ARG A 149 -8.63 19.67 -12.33
CA ARG A 149 -8.67 18.42 -11.57
C ARG A 149 -10.03 17.74 -11.68
N LEU A 150 -11.13 18.50 -11.69
CA LEU A 150 -12.48 17.96 -11.90
C LEU A 150 -12.63 17.36 -13.30
N ALA A 151 -12.11 18.02 -14.33
CA ALA A 151 -12.09 17.50 -15.70
C ALA A 151 -11.27 16.19 -15.78
N GLN A 152 -10.14 16.13 -15.06
CA GLN A 152 -9.35 14.91 -14.94
C GLN A 152 -10.14 13.77 -14.28
N GLN A 153 -10.83 14.05 -13.16
CA GLN A 153 -11.68 13.08 -12.46
C GLN A 153 -12.81 12.55 -13.36
N LEU A 154 -13.45 13.43 -14.13
CA LEU A 154 -14.49 13.03 -15.09
C LEU A 154 -13.92 12.03 -16.11
N GLY A 155 -12.75 12.33 -16.69
CA GLY A 155 -12.09 11.43 -17.63
C GLY A 155 -11.65 10.09 -17.02
N MET A 156 -11.31 10.07 -15.72
CA MET A 156 -11.05 8.82 -15.00
C MET A 156 -12.32 7.99 -14.81
N ILE A 157 -13.41 8.65 -14.38
CA ILE A 157 -14.72 8.02 -14.15
C ILE A 157 -15.27 7.45 -15.45
N GLU A 158 -15.15 8.15 -16.59
CA GLU A 158 -15.54 7.62 -17.90
C GLU A 158 -14.90 6.27 -18.20
N ARG A 159 -13.58 6.18 -17.99
CA ARG A 159 -12.86 4.93 -18.24
C ARG A 159 -13.20 3.84 -17.22
N LEU A 160 -13.39 4.19 -15.95
CA LEU A 160 -13.83 3.23 -14.92
C LEU A 160 -15.21 2.66 -15.24
N VAL A 161 -16.13 3.51 -15.67
CA VAL A 161 -17.50 3.11 -16.02
C VAL A 161 -17.52 2.25 -17.28
N ASP A 162 -16.69 2.57 -18.28
CA ASP A 162 -16.52 1.73 -19.47
C ASP A 162 -16.07 0.29 -19.08
N GLU A 163 -15.17 0.13 -18.11
CA GLU A 163 -14.79 -1.19 -17.61
C GLU A 163 -15.90 -1.89 -16.80
N VAL A 164 -16.67 -1.14 -16.00
CA VAL A 164 -17.87 -1.67 -15.31
C VAL A 164 -18.89 -2.20 -16.32
N TYR A 165 -19.09 -1.51 -17.43
CA TYR A 165 -19.97 -1.96 -18.51
C TYR A 165 -19.39 -3.17 -19.25
N GLY A 166 -18.08 -3.18 -19.49
CA GLY A 166 -17.38 -4.32 -20.07
C GLY A 166 -17.44 -5.59 -19.23
N ALA A 167 -17.53 -5.47 -17.90
CA ALA A 167 -17.69 -6.57 -16.97
C ALA A 167 -19.14 -7.10 -16.85
N GLN A 168 -20.12 -6.46 -17.50
CA GLN A 168 -21.53 -6.84 -17.46
C GLN A 168 -22.09 -6.91 -16.02
N ILE A 169 -21.74 -5.92 -15.20
CA ILE A 169 -22.27 -5.76 -13.85
C ILE A 169 -23.78 -5.48 -13.91
N GLY A 170 -24.56 -6.12 -13.02
CA GLY A 170 -26.02 -6.02 -13.00
C GLY A 170 -26.54 -4.62 -12.63
N ALA A 171 -25.95 -3.98 -11.62
CA ALA A 171 -26.28 -2.61 -11.25
C ALA A 171 -25.11 -1.87 -10.59
N LEU A 172 -24.81 -0.66 -11.05
CA LEU A 172 -23.96 0.32 -10.41
C LEU A 172 -24.83 1.16 -9.46
N ARG A 173 -24.59 1.03 -8.15
CA ARG A 173 -25.40 1.64 -7.10
C ARG A 173 -24.89 3.01 -6.70
N ARG A 174 -23.57 3.18 -6.63
CA ARG A 174 -22.95 4.42 -6.20
C ARG A 174 -21.52 4.53 -6.70
N ILE A 175 -21.12 5.74 -7.05
CA ILE A 175 -19.72 6.12 -7.25
C ILE A 175 -19.46 7.31 -6.34
N VAL A 176 -18.46 7.20 -5.47
CA VAL A 176 -18.00 8.31 -4.61
C VAL A 176 -16.60 8.69 -5.05
N ARG A 177 -16.37 9.98 -5.26
CA ARG A 177 -15.04 10.55 -5.54
C ARG A 177 -14.51 11.29 -4.32
N ASP A 178 -13.20 11.49 -4.28
CA ASP A 178 -12.58 12.43 -3.33
C ASP A 178 -13.03 13.88 -3.62
N GLU A 179 -13.80 14.45 -2.69
CA GLU A 179 -14.35 15.80 -2.76
C GLU A 179 -13.38 16.83 -2.16
N PHE A 180 -12.36 17.22 -2.92
CA PHE A 180 -11.43 18.29 -2.55
C PHE A 180 -12.02 19.70 -2.76
N ASP A 181 -13.12 19.80 -3.50
CA ASP A 181 -13.77 21.06 -3.87
C ASP A 181 -14.67 21.62 -2.76
N ALA A 182 -14.83 20.90 -1.64
CA ALA A 182 -15.66 21.23 -0.47
C ALA A 182 -15.05 22.37 0.39
N GLY A 183 -14.89 23.55 -0.19
CA GLY A 183 -14.31 24.74 0.48
C GLY A 183 -15.15 26.01 0.34
N ALA A 184 -16.46 25.95 0.65
CA ALA A 184 -17.31 27.08 1.03
C ALA A 184 -18.76 26.60 1.11
N ALA A 185 -19.21 26.21 2.31
CA ALA A 185 -20.56 26.62 2.68
C ALA A 185 -20.52 28.15 2.74
N PRO A 186 -21.53 28.89 2.22
CA PRO A 186 -21.62 30.30 2.49
C PRO A 186 -21.61 30.49 4.00
N ALA A 187 -20.76 31.38 4.49
CA ALA A 187 -20.81 31.84 5.87
C ALA A 187 -22.15 32.55 6.08
N GLU A 188 -23.18 31.79 6.43
CA GLU A 188 -24.41 32.34 7.00
C GLU A 188 -24.07 32.84 8.40
N ALA A 189 -23.88 34.15 8.45
CA ALA A 189 -24.26 35.09 9.51
C ALA A 189 -24.34 34.54 10.95
N ASP A 190 -23.49 35.13 11.78
CA ASP A 190 -23.64 35.25 13.23
C ASP A 190 -25.10 35.29 13.71
N ALA A 191 -25.47 34.29 14.49
CA ALA A 191 -26.52 34.41 15.49
C ALA A 191 -26.08 33.68 16.76
N PRO A 192 -25.97 34.37 17.91
CA PRO A 192 -25.56 33.74 19.14
C PRO A 192 -26.77 33.00 19.73
N ARG A 193 -26.66 31.71 20.00
CA ARG A 193 -27.65 31.02 20.83
C ARG A 193 -26.99 30.21 21.93
N ALA A 194 -27.48 30.52 23.12
CA ALA A 194 -27.03 30.16 24.44
C ALA A 194 -27.13 28.66 24.74
N GLY A 195 -26.45 28.28 25.82
CA GLY A 195 -26.22 26.91 26.24
C GLY A 195 -27.48 26.07 26.51
N GLY A 196 -27.29 24.77 26.36
CA GLY A 196 -28.24 23.73 26.77
C GLY A 196 -27.55 22.37 26.73
N ARG A 197 -27.27 21.82 27.92
CA ARG A 197 -26.66 20.50 28.15
C ARG A 197 -27.66 19.35 27.89
N LEU A 198 -27.10 18.16 27.61
CA LEU A 198 -27.67 16.78 27.67
C LEU A 198 -28.53 16.37 26.45
N ARG A 199 -28.42 15.19 25.80
CA ARG A 199 -27.91 13.86 26.14
C ARG A 199 -27.42 13.07 24.90
N ALA A 200 -26.56 12.11 25.21
CA ALA A 200 -26.21 10.85 24.54
C ALA A 200 -26.91 10.45 23.22
N ARG A 201 -26.10 10.12 22.21
CA ARG A 201 -26.22 8.88 21.44
C ARG A 201 -24.90 8.54 20.74
N ARG A 202 -24.41 7.34 21.03
CA ARG A 202 -23.35 6.63 20.31
C ARG A 202 -23.86 6.39 18.88
N ASP A 203 -23.18 6.93 17.88
CA ASP A 203 -23.16 6.38 16.52
C ASP A 203 -21.90 6.84 15.77
N SER A 204 -21.28 5.85 15.13
CA SER A 204 -20.34 5.90 14.00
C SER A 204 -19.39 7.10 13.91
N GLY A 205 -18.10 6.81 14.09
CA GLY A 205 -17.01 7.71 13.71
C GLY A 205 -17.03 8.04 12.23
N ALA A 206 -17.78 9.08 11.86
CA ALA A 206 -17.49 9.92 10.72
C ALA A 206 -16.54 11.02 11.20
N GLY A 207 -15.32 10.61 11.55
CA GLY A 207 -14.22 11.55 11.67
C GLY A 207 -13.96 12.14 10.29
N ALA A 208 -13.98 13.47 10.21
CA ALA A 208 -13.58 14.23 9.04
C ALA A 208 -12.32 13.61 8.42
N ARG A 209 -12.45 12.97 7.26
CA ARG A 209 -11.29 12.46 6.52
C ARG A 209 -10.52 13.69 6.00
N PRO A 210 -9.24 13.86 6.38
CA PRO A 210 -8.42 14.90 5.79
C PRO A 210 -8.25 14.60 4.30
N ASP A 211 -8.13 15.65 3.48
CA ASP A 211 -7.78 15.66 2.05
C ASP A 211 -7.12 14.33 1.60
N THR A 212 -7.91 13.38 1.08
CA THR A 212 -7.46 11.98 0.94
C THR A 212 -6.55 11.75 -0.27
N ALA A 213 -6.33 12.79 -1.07
CA ALA A 213 -5.33 12.77 -2.12
C ALA A 213 -3.92 12.85 -1.54
N ALA A 214 -3.33 11.69 -1.25
CA ALA A 214 -1.90 11.57 -0.96
C ALA A 214 -1.10 12.13 -2.15
N LYS A 215 -0.52 13.32 -1.96
CA LYS A 215 0.37 13.97 -2.92
C LYS A 215 1.81 13.79 -2.44
N SER A 216 2.58 13.02 -3.19
CA SER A 216 4.04 12.97 -3.05
C SER A 216 4.70 13.87 -4.09
N ALA A 217 6.03 14.00 -4.03
CA ALA A 217 6.79 14.69 -5.08
C ALA A 217 6.69 13.99 -6.44
N PHE A 218 6.39 12.68 -6.45
CA PHE A 218 6.44 11.83 -7.64
C PHE A 218 5.05 11.51 -8.20
N TYR A 219 4.03 11.46 -7.33
CA TYR A 219 2.69 11.06 -7.73
C TYR A 219 1.60 11.78 -6.93
N ARG A 220 0.40 11.79 -7.49
CA ARG A 220 -0.85 12.17 -6.84
C ARG A 220 -1.81 10.99 -6.90
N ALA A 221 -2.29 10.55 -5.74
CA ALA A 221 -3.34 9.55 -5.64
C ALA A 221 -4.72 10.23 -5.60
N GLN A 222 -5.72 9.62 -6.24
CA GLN A 222 -7.13 10.03 -6.18
C GLN A 222 -7.99 8.82 -5.80
N HIS A 223 -8.74 8.96 -4.72
CA HIS A 223 -9.55 7.88 -4.18
C HIS A 223 -10.96 7.87 -4.80
N PHE A 224 -11.44 6.68 -5.13
CA PHE A 224 -12.79 6.41 -5.62
C PHE A 224 -13.37 5.21 -4.89
N THR A 225 -14.65 5.25 -4.57
CA THR A 225 -15.40 4.09 -4.07
C THR A 225 -16.50 3.74 -5.05
N LEU A 226 -16.54 2.48 -5.47
CA LEU A 226 -17.58 1.93 -6.34
C LEU A 226 -18.46 0.99 -5.51
N GLU A 227 -19.77 1.20 -5.52
CA GLU A 227 -20.74 0.23 -5.01
C GLU A 227 -21.46 -0.39 -6.20
N VAL A 228 -21.25 -1.69 -6.39
CA VAL A 228 -21.80 -2.46 -7.50
C VAL A 228 -22.59 -3.66 -6.98
N ALA A 229 -23.57 -4.12 -7.75
CA ALA A 229 -24.33 -5.32 -7.51
C ALA A 229 -24.30 -6.20 -8.76
N GLY A 230 -23.98 -7.48 -8.58
CA GLY A 230 -23.89 -8.43 -9.70
C GLY A 230 -23.54 -9.83 -9.22
N ARG A 231 -23.34 -10.75 -10.16
CA ARG A 231 -22.85 -12.10 -9.84
C ARG A 231 -21.38 -12.07 -9.43
N GLN A 232 -20.91 -13.09 -8.72
CA GLN A 232 -19.52 -13.19 -8.30
C GLN A 232 -18.56 -13.22 -9.50
N ALA A 233 -18.93 -13.92 -10.58
CA ALA A 233 -18.13 -13.96 -11.80
C ALA A 233 -17.93 -12.57 -12.43
N ALA A 234 -19.00 -11.76 -12.53
CA ALA A 234 -18.93 -10.42 -13.08
C ALA A 234 -18.09 -9.47 -12.21
N ILE A 235 -18.15 -9.62 -10.88
CA ILE A 235 -17.29 -8.87 -9.95
C ILE A 235 -15.82 -9.28 -10.12
N GLY A 236 -15.55 -10.58 -10.28
CA GLY A 236 -14.20 -11.09 -10.59
C GLY A 236 -13.66 -10.54 -11.91
N ASP A 237 -14.49 -10.52 -12.96
CA ASP A 237 -14.14 -9.95 -14.26
C ASP A 237 -13.89 -8.45 -14.18
N LEU A 238 -14.66 -7.71 -13.37
CA LEU A 238 -14.42 -6.30 -13.10
C LEU A 238 -13.04 -6.08 -12.45
N LEU A 239 -12.68 -6.86 -11.43
CA LEU A 239 -11.37 -6.75 -10.77
C LEU A 239 -10.23 -7.04 -11.75
N ASN A 240 -10.37 -8.05 -12.60
CA ASN A 240 -9.38 -8.37 -13.64
C ASN A 240 -9.24 -7.24 -14.66
N ARG A 241 -10.36 -6.62 -15.07
CA ARG A 241 -10.38 -5.46 -15.97
C ARG A 241 -9.73 -4.23 -15.35
N LEU A 242 -10.01 -3.95 -14.08
CA LEU A 242 -9.35 -2.86 -13.33
C LEU A 242 -7.84 -3.09 -13.25
N ALA A 243 -7.38 -4.33 -13.08
CA ALA A 243 -5.96 -4.67 -13.07
C ALA A 243 -5.29 -4.55 -14.45
N ALA A 244 -6.05 -4.78 -15.54
CA ALA A 244 -5.57 -4.67 -16.92
C ALA A 244 -5.70 -3.25 -17.50
N MET A 245 -6.20 -2.30 -16.71
CA MET A 245 -6.52 -0.96 -17.18
C MET A 245 -5.26 -0.20 -17.61
N PRO A 246 -5.34 0.66 -18.64
CA PRO A 246 -4.21 1.50 -19.02
C PRO A 246 -3.77 2.43 -17.88
N MET A 247 -4.71 3.01 -17.15
CA MET A 247 -4.40 3.86 -16.00
C MET A 247 -3.79 3.05 -14.86
N PHE A 248 -2.94 3.68 -14.04
CA PHE A 248 -2.41 3.01 -12.86
C PHE A 248 -3.45 3.00 -11.74
N VAL A 249 -4.17 1.89 -11.64
CA VAL A 249 -5.27 1.68 -10.69
C VAL A 249 -4.84 0.66 -9.63
N VAL A 250 -5.06 0.99 -8.36
CA VAL A 250 -4.83 0.09 -7.23
C VAL A 250 -6.15 -0.10 -6.50
N VAL A 251 -6.56 -1.35 -6.32
CA VAL A 251 -7.71 -1.69 -5.48
C VAL A 251 -7.21 -1.86 -4.04
N THR A 252 -7.66 -0.98 -3.14
CA THR A 252 -7.20 -0.96 -1.75
C THR A 252 -8.02 -1.86 -0.84
N ASP A 253 -9.34 -1.90 -1.06
CA ASP A 253 -10.25 -2.72 -0.27
C ASP A 253 -11.42 -3.22 -1.12
N VAL A 254 -11.92 -4.41 -0.79
CA VAL A 254 -13.06 -5.04 -1.45
C VAL A 254 -13.94 -5.69 -0.38
N ASP A 255 -15.04 -5.04 -0.03
CA ASP A 255 -16.08 -5.60 0.85
C ASP A 255 -17.18 -6.22 -0.02
N ILE A 256 -17.33 -7.55 0.07
CA ILE A 256 -18.33 -8.30 -0.67
C ILE A 256 -19.39 -8.80 0.31
N ARG A 257 -20.63 -8.34 0.11
CA ARG A 257 -21.79 -8.70 0.93
C ARG A 257 -22.84 -9.39 0.10
N LYS A 258 -23.36 -10.47 0.65
CA LYS A 258 -24.46 -11.21 0.05
C LYS A 258 -25.74 -10.39 0.09
N ALA A 259 -26.43 -10.25 -1.05
CA ALA A 259 -27.63 -9.42 -1.14
C ALA A 259 -28.95 -10.19 -0.89
N GLY A 260 -28.91 -11.52 -0.74
CA GLY A 260 -30.09 -12.36 -0.53
C GLY A 260 -29.81 -13.62 0.30
N ASP A 261 -30.87 -14.35 0.65
CA ASP A 261 -30.80 -15.57 1.48
C ASP A 261 -30.11 -16.74 0.75
N ASP A 262 -29.46 -17.62 1.52
CA ASP A 262 -28.82 -18.82 0.97
C ASP A 262 -29.90 -19.79 0.51
N LEU A 263 -30.00 -20.03 -0.80
CA LEU A 263 -30.82 -21.13 -1.33
C LEU A 263 -30.28 -22.50 -0.87
N ARG A 264 -29.01 -22.55 -0.42
CA ARG A 264 -28.37 -23.72 0.18
C ARG A 264 -27.44 -23.26 1.30
N ALA A 265 -27.70 -23.73 2.53
CA ALA A 265 -26.83 -23.46 3.68
C ALA A 265 -25.37 -23.81 3.33
N PRO A 266 -24.38 -22.99 3.76
CA PRO A 266 -22.98 -23.28 3.51
C PRO A 266 -22.70 -24.70 3.99
N GLN A 267 -22.19 -25.54 3.09
CA GLN A 267 -21.81 -26.91 3.44
C GLN A 267 -20.71 -26.78 4.49
N ALA A 268 -21.06 -26.99 5.77
CA ALA A 268 -20.10 -27.03 6.85
C ALA A 268 -18.96 -27.93 6.40
N ALA A 269 -17.72 -27.42 6.47
CA ALA A 269 -16.54 -28.14 6.07
C ALA A 269 -16.59 -29.54 6.70
N SER A 270 -16.84 -30.56 5.88
CA SER A 270 -16.91 -31.92 6.39
C SER A 270 -15.55 -32.26 6.98
N PRO A 271 -15.47 -32.82 8.19
CA PRO A 271 -14.20 -33.11 8.88
C PRO A 271 -13.34 -34.16 8.14
N VAL A 272 -13.86 -34.73 7.05
CA VAL A 272 -13.19 -35.73 6.21
C VAL A 272 -12.07 -35.13 5.34
N ALA A 273 -12.08 -33.81 5.07
CA ALA A 273 -11.02 -33.17 4.29
C ALA A 273 -9.71 -32.93 5.06
N ALA A 274 -9.75 -32.99 6.40
CA ALA A 274 -8.57 -32.81 7.24
C ALA A 274 -7.68 -34.08 7.36
N ALA A 275 -8.17 -35.24 6.94
CA ALA A 275 -7.46 -36.51 7.10
C ALA A 275 -6.68 -36.99 5.86
N ALA A 276 -6.82 -36.34 4.70
CA ALA A 276 -6.17 -36.77 3.45
C ALA A 276 -4.90 -35.97 3.10
N ALA A 277 -4.49 -35.00 3.92
CA ALA A 277 -3.28 -34.22 3.71
C ALA A 277 -2.14 -34.71 4.63
N ALA A 278 -1.68 -35.95 4.41
CA ALA A 278 -0.40 -36.41 4.91
C ALA A 278 0.49 -36.79 3.69
N PRO A 279 1.69 -36.24 3.55
CA PRO A 279 2.51 -36.42 2.35
C PRO A 279 3.31 -37.73 2.45
N GLY A 280 3.01 -38.68 1.55
CA GLY A 280 3.78 -39.92 1.36
C GLY A 280 4.53 -39.90 0.03
N LEU A 281 5.86 -39.90 0.11
CA LEU A 281 6.83 -39.96 -0.98
C LEU A 281 6.84 -41.33 -1.71
N VAL A 282 7.43 -41.31 -2.92
CA VAL A 282 7.96 -42.42 -3.78
C VAL A 282 6.94 -43.40 -4.42
N ALA A 283 7.08 -43.90 -5.66
CA ALA A 283 8.22 -44.05 -6.57
C ALA A 283 7.75 -44.15 -8.05
N ALA A 284 8.69 -43.96 -8.97
CA ALA A 284 8.56 -44.08 -10.42
C ALA A 284 8.45 -45.54 -10.93
N THR A 285 7.75 -45.74 -12.05
CA THR A 285 8.03 -46.81 -13.03
C THR A 285 7.71 -46.35 -14.45
N ALA A 286 8.64 -46.61 -15.37
CA ALA A 286 8.61 -46.31 -16.79
C ALA A 286 7.86 -47.38 -17.62
N GLY A 287 7.38 -47.00 -18.81
CA GLY A 287 6.92 -47.93 -19.87
C GLY A 287 5.97 -47.30 -20.91
N THR A 288 6.51 -46.91 -22.08
CA THR A 288 5.88 -46.36 -23.32
C THR A 288 5.23 -47.49 -24.17
N PRO A 289 4.58 -47.30 -25.36
CA PRO A 289 3.82 -46.19 -25.98
C PRO A 289 2.40 -46.60 -26.48
N GLY A 290 1.51 -45.62 -26.67
CA GLY A 290 0.29 -45.82 -27.47
C GLY A 290 -0.62 -44.59 -27.49
N ALA A 291 -0.44 -43.72 -28.47
CA ALA A 291 -1.43 -42.70 -28.86
C ALA A 291 -2.53 -43.38 -29.72
N PRO A 292 -3.80 -42.90 -29.78
CA PRO A 292 -4.14 -41.48 -29.85
C PRO A 292 -5.41 -41.04 -29.09
N ALA A 293 -5.50 -39.72 -28.92
CA ALA A 293 -6.70 -38.86 -28.89
C ALA A 293 -6.55 -37.83 -27.78
N ALA A 294 -6.44 -36.56 -28.19
CA ALA A 294 -6.39 -35.42 -27.30
C ALA A 294 -7.67 -35.39 -26.45
N ALA A 295 -7.58 -35.89 -25.22
CA ALA A 295 -8.60 -35.69 -24.21
C ALA A 295 -8.37 -34.31 -23.59
N GLU A 296 -9.37 -33.46 -23.69
CA GLU A 296 -9.47 -32.17 -23.01
C GLU A 296 -8.92 -32.27 -21.59
N GLU A 297 -7.98 -31.40 -21.24
CA GLU A 297 -7.45 -31.30 -19.89
C GLU A 297 -8.63 -31.13 -18.92
N LYS A 298 -8.83 -32.11 -18.05
CA LYS A 298 -9.83 -32.04 -16.99
C LYS A 298 -9.43 -30.89 -16.05
N ILE A 299 -10.10 -29.75 -16.21
CA ILE A 299 -9.91 -28.48 -15.48
C ILE A 299 -9.96 -28.64 -13.94
N SER A 300 -10.39 -29.79 -13.40
CA SER A 300 -10.24 -30.09 -11.97
C SER A 300 -10.37 -31.59 -11.67
N THR A 301 -9.54 -32.09 -10.75
CA THR A 301 -9.55 -33.46 -10.21
C THR A 301 -10.67 -33.71 -9.19
N ARG A 302 -11.48 -32.70 -8.84
CA ARG A 302 -12.60 -32.85 -7.89
C ARG A 302 -13.85 -33.44 -8.58
N PRO A 303 -14.60 -34.34 -7.90
CA PRO A 303 -15.85 -34.87 -8.40
C PRO A 303 -16.87 -33.74 -8.65
N PRO A 304 -17.78 -33.88 -9.65
CA PRO A 304 -18.68 -32.79 -10.08
C PRO A 304 -19.48 -32.14 -8.95
N SER A 305 -19.84 -32.90 -7.92
CA SER A 305 -20.58 -32.44 -6.73
C SER A 305 -19.76 -31.59 -5.74
N GLN A 306 -18.43 -31.60 -5.85
CA GLN A 306 -17.49 -30.80 -5.03
C GLN A 306 -16.86 -29.65 -5.84
N ARG A 307 -17.28 -29.48 -7.09
CA ARG A 307 -16.93 -28.30 -7.87
C ARG A 307 -17.84 -27.18 -7.39
N LEU A 308 -17.27 -26.02 -7.07
CA LEU A 308 -18.05 -24.79 -6.95
C LEU A 308 -18.64 -24.51 -8.33
N VAL A 309 -19.91 -24.88 -8.51
CA VAL A 309 -20.65 -24.61 -9.74
C VAL A 309 -21.19 -23.19 -9.63
N SER A 310 -20.46 -22.21 -10.16
CA SER A 310 -21.00 -20.87 -10.38
C SER A 310 -21.94 -20.91 -11.59
N GLY A 311 -23.18 -21.35 -11.36
CA GLY A 311 -24.26 -21.32 -12.34
C GLY A 311 -25.16 -20.10 -12.13
N VAL A 312 -25.82 -19.65 -13.21
CA VAL A 312 -26.77 -18.53 -13.20
C VAL A 312 -27.89 -18.70 -12.15
N GLU A 313 -28.26 -19.94 -11.83
CA GLU A 313 -29.29 -20.27 -10.83
C GLU A 313 -28.76 -20.44 -9.39
N ILE A 314 -27.44 -20.53 -9.21
CA ILE A 314 -26.82 -20.90 -7.92
C ILE A 314 -26.14 -19.70 -7.25
N ASP A 315 -25.72 -18.70 -8.03
CA ASP A 315 -24.97 -17.56 -7.51
C ASP A 315 -25.90 -16.35 -7.31
N PRO A 316 -26.44 -16.13 -6.08
CA PRO A 316 -27.30 -15.00 -5.80
C PRO A 316 -26.53 -13.70 -6.03
N PRO A 317 -27.23 -12.61 -6.41
CA PRO A 317 -26.57 -11.33 -6.61
C PRO A 317 -25.85 -10.91 -5.31
N VAL A 318 -24.65 -10.40 -5.49
CA VAL A 318 -23.74 -9.96 -4.44
C VAL A 318 -23.54 -8.46 -4.59
N GLN A 319 -23.50 -7.74 -3.47
CA GLN A 319 -23.12 -6.35 -3.43
C GLN A 319 -21.64 -6.26 -3.11
N ALA A 320 -20.86 -5.58 -3.94
CA ALA A 320 -19.46 -5.31 -3.69
C ALA A 320 -19.23 -3.80 -3.55
N ARG A 321 -18.53 -3.43 -2.49
CA ARG A 321 -17.93 -2.11 -2.31
C ARG A 321 -16.44 -2.23 -2.59
N ILE A 322 -15.98 -1.54 -3.62
CA ILE A 322 -14.59 -1.58 -4.08
C ILE A 322 -14.00 -0.19 -3.85
N GLU A 323 -12.96 -0.12 -3.04
CA GLU A 323 -12.17 1.09 -2.82
C GLU A 323 -10.95 1.09 -3.73
N ILE A 324 -10.74 2.19 -4.44
CA ILE A 324 -9.81 2.30 -5.55
C ILE A 324 -8.99 3.58 -5.41
N GLU A 325 -7.69 3.48 -5.65
CA GLU A 325 -6.80 4.61 -5.80
C GLU A 325 -6.25 4.66 -7.22
N ILE A 326 -6.41 5.82 -7.87
CA ILE A 326 -5.83 6.09 -9.19
C ILE A 326 -4.64 7.01 -9.00
N PHE A 327 -3.49 6.61 -9.53
CA PHE A 327 -2.25 7.36 -9.42
C PHE A 327 -1.96 8.11 -10.71
N ASN A 328 -1.57 9.38 -10.58
CA ASN A 328 -0.97 10.17 -11.65
C ASN A 328 0.47 10.52 -11.28
N PHE A 329 1.38 10.39 -12.23
CA PHE A 329 2.82 10.56 -12.03
C PHE A 329 3.29 11.88 -12.65
N ALA A 330 4.14 12.62 -11.92
CA ALA A 330 4.76 13.81 -12.47
C ALA A 330 5.82 13.39 -13.51
N LYS A 331 5.69 13.87 -14.75
CA LYS A 331 6.69 13.61 -15.80
C LYS A 331 8.03 14.22 -15.37
N GLU A 332 9.08 13.42 -15.36
CA GLU A 332 10.43 13.88 -15.04
C GLU A 332 11.15 14.26 -16.34
N GLY A 333 11.79 15.43 -16.36
CA GLY A 333 12.74 15.79 -17.40
C GLY A 333 13.95 14.88 -17.30
N VAL A 334 14.27 14.18 -18.40
CA VAL A 334 15.54 13.46 -18.56
C VAL A 334 16.61 14.46 -18.97
#